data_AF-A0A0N0TNA7-F1
#
_entry.id   AF-A0A0N0TNA7-F1
#
_cell.length_a   1.000
_cell.length_b   1.000
_cell.length_c   1.000
_cell.angle_alpha   90.00
_cell.angle_beta   90.00
_cell.angle_gamma   90.00
#
_symmetry.space_group_name_H-M   'P 1'
#
loop_
_entity.id
_entity.type
_entity.pdbx_description
1 polymer ?
#
loop_
_entity_poly.entity_id
_entity_poly.type
_entity_poly.pdbx_seq_one_letter_code
_entity_poly.pdbx_strand_id
1 'polypeptide(L)'
;MAFEALDELLVESLTLPIGGRHYAVPAPSAEVGLRTQALVHAAAVAADGGRADETVLSDAAERDHFRDVLGTAYDEMLADGVSWPALKHAALTCMVWIAQDKVAAERFWNSGGDPNRLAPNRAARRSGGANSTRNPGSGSGTSTRPEPGRGKRKGGKRRK
;
A
#
# COMPACT_ATOMS: atom_id res chain seq x y z
N MET A 1 -31.32 26.01 11.02
CA MET A 1 -30.92 25.46 9.71
C MET A 1 -31.05 23.96 9.80
N ALA A 2 -31.78 23.33 8.88
CA ALA A 2 -31.93 21.88 8.82
C ALA A 2 -30.99 21.33 7.74
N PHE A 3 -30.44 20.14 7.96
CA PHE A 3 -29.65 19.43 6.96
C PHE A 3 -30.56 18.93 5.83
N GLU A 4 -30.05 18.92 4.60
CA GLU A 4 -30.73 18.30 3.45
C GLU A 4 -30.80 16.78 3.62
N ALA A 5 -31.75 16.15 2.92
CA ALA A 5 -31.93 14.71 2.97
C ALA A 5 -30.75 14.00 2.30
N LEU A 6 -30.17 13.00 2.97
CA LEU A 6 -28.90 12.39 2.57
C LEU A 6 -29.00 11.57 1.29
N ASP A 7 -30.18 11.03 1.01
CA ASP A 7 -30.55 10.30 -0.21
C ASP A 7 -30.59 11.20 -1.45
N GLU A 8 -30.89 12.48 -1.30
CA GLU A 8 -30.79 13.46 -2.38
C GLU A 8 -29.34 13.86 -2.66
N LEU A 9 -28.47 13.76 -1.65
CA LEU A 9 -27.05 14.14 -1.74
C LEU A 9 -26.14 12.99 -2.21
N LEU A 10 -26.46 11.73 -1.89
CA LEU A 10 -25.56 10.57 -2.05
C LEU A 10 -26.08 9.48 -2.99
N VAL A 11 -26.62 9.85 -4.15
CA VAL A 11 -26.88 8.91 -5.25
C VAL A 11 -25.58 8.63 -6.03
N GLU A 12 -24.58 8.06 -5.35
CA GLU A 12 -23.29 7.74 -5.95
C GLU A 12 -23.33 6.31 -6.51
N SER A 13 -23.16 6.19 -7.82
CA SER A 13 -22.91 4.92 -8.49
C SER A 13 -21.55 4.95 -9.18
N LEU A 14 -20.92 3.77 -9.29
CA LEU A 14 -19.64 3.60 -9.95
C LEU A 14 -19.85 2.88 -11.29
N THR A 15 -19.53 3.56 -12.38
CA THR A 15 -19.64 2.98 -13.73
C THR A 15 -18.30 2.38 -14.16
N LEU A 16 -18.28 1.08 -14.47
CA LEU A 16 -17.08 0.35 -14.84
C LEU A 16 -17.13 -0.09 -16.32
N PRO A 17 -16.20 0.38 -17.19
CA PRO A 17 -16.18 0.01 -18.60
C PRO A 17 -15.41 -1.30 -18.85
N ILE A 18 -16.07 -2.38 -19.26
CA ILE A 18 -15.42 -3.68 -19.57
C ILE A 18 -15.90 -4.17 -20.94
N GLY A 19 -14.96 -4.44 -21.85
CA GLY A 19 -15.27 -5.06 -23.15
C GLY A 19 -16.25 -4.26 -24.01
N GLY A 20 -16.27 -2.92 -23.87
CA GLY A 20 -17.20 -2.04 -24.58
C GLY A 20 -18.58 -1.88 -23.93
N ARG A 21 -18.84 -2.56 -22.80
CA ARG A 21 -20.03 -2.37 -21.97
C ARG A 21 -19.71 -1.57 -20.72
N HIS A 22 -20.73 -0.91 -20.17
CA HIS A 22 -20.63 -0.14 -18.93
C HIS A 22 -21.52 -0.78 -17.89
N TYR A 23 -20.92 -1.21 -16.78
CA TYR A 23 -21.62 -1.82 -15.66
C TYR A 23 -21.81 -0.77 -14.57
N ALA A 24 -23.05 -0.56 -14.14
CA ALA A 24 -23.37 0.39 -13.07
C ALA A 24 -23.38 -0.34 -11.73
N VAL A 25 -22.42 -0.02 -10.87
CA VAL A 25 -22.34 -0.56 -9.51
C VAL A 25 -23.05 0.41 -8.56
N PRO A 26 -24.11 -0.02 -7.86
CA PRO A 26 -24.78 0.82 -6.87
C PRO A 26 -23.89 1.03 -5.63
N ALA A 27 -24.17 2.07 -4.85
CA ALA A 27 -23.60 2.19 -3.51
C ALA A 27 -23.93 0.92 -2.69
N PRO A 28 -22.93 0.33 -2.01
CA PRO A 28 -23.17 -0.87 -1.21
C PRO A 28 -24.00 -0.55 0.02
N SER A 29 -24.54 -1.60 0.66
CA SER A 29 -25.14 -1.44 1.99
C SER A 29 -24.07 -1.06 3.03
N ALA A 30 -24.50 -0.44 4.13
CA ALA A 30 -23.59 -0.05 5.22
C ALA A 30 -22.83 -1.26 5.80
N GLU A 31 -23.47 -2.42 5.90
CA GLU A 31 -22.84 -3.66 6.35
C GLU A 31 -21.69 -4.09 5.45
N VAL A 32 -21.92 -4.08 4.13
CA VAL A 32 -20.90 -4.40 3.13
C VAL A 32 -19.77 -3.36 3.17
N GLY A 33 -20.10 -2.08 3.33
CA GLY A 33 -19.13 -1.01 3.50
C GLY A 33 -18.19 -1.22 4.69
N LEU A 34 -18.75 -1.50 5.88
CA LEU A 34 -17.98 -1.77 7.10
C LEU A 34 -17.09 -3.01 6.97
N ARG A 35 -17.63 -4.08 6.37
CA ARG A 35 -16.87 -5.30 6.10
C ARG A 35 -15.70 -5.04 5.14
N THR A 36 -15.94 -4.28 4.07
CA THR A 36 -14.92 -3.89 3.09
C THR A 36 -13.81 -3.07 3.76
N GLN A 37 -14.18 -2.12 4.63
CA GLN A 37 -13.22 -1.29 5.33
C GLN A 37 -12.33 -2.11 6.28
N ALA A 38 -12.91 -3.09 6.99
CA ALA A 38 -12.15 -4.00 7.83
C ALA A 38 -11.17 -4.87 7.02
N LEU A 39 -11.59 -5.37 5.85
CA LEU A 39 -10.76 -6.15 4.93
C LEU A 39 -9.57 -5.34 4.41
N VAL A 40 -9.82 -4.12 3.92
CA VAL A 40 -8.76 -3.24 3.39
C VAL A 40 -7.78 -2.85 4.49
N HIS A 41 -8.27 -2.54 5.70
CA HIS A 41 -7.42 -2.23 6.83
C HIS A 41 -6.55 -3.42 7.23
N ALA A 42 -7.13 -4.63 7.32
CA ALA A 42 -6.37 -5.85 7.61
C ALA A 42 -5.28 -6.12 6.56
N ALA A 43 -5.59 -5.93 5.28
CA ALA A 43 -4.62 -6.06 4.19
C ALA A 43 -3.47 -5.05 4.30
N ALA A 44 -3.76 -3.80 4.67
CA ALA A 44 -2.74 -2.77 4.89
C ALA A 44 -1.81 -3.14 6.08
N VAL A 45 -2.38 -3.59 7.20
CA VAL A 45 -1.61 -4.04 8.36
C VAL A 45 -0.71 -5.22 8.00
N ALA A 46 -1.20 -6.18 7.21
CA ALA A 46 -0.40 -7.31 6.73
C ALA A 46 0.78 -6.84 5.83
N ALA A 47 0.52 -5.90 4.92
CA ALA A 47 1.54 -5.35 4.02
C ALA A 47 2.66 -4.61 4.77
N ASP A 48 2.34 -3.98 5.90
CA ASP A 48 3.30 -3.31 6.79
C ASP A 48 4.04 -4.28 7.74
N GLY A 49 3.82 -5.59 7.59
CA GLY A 49 4.48 -6.64 8.37
C GLY A 49 3.80 -6.97 9.70
N GLY A 50 2.58 -6.47 9.92
CA GLY A 50 1.71 -6.86 11.03
C GLY A 50 1.06 -8.23 10.80
N ARG A 51 0.56 -8.86 11.87
CA ARG A 51 -0.30 -10.05 11.76
C ARG A 51 -1.73 -9.61 11.50
N ALA A 52 -2.24 -9.87 10.29
CA ALA A 52 -3.65 -9.76 9.99
C ALA A 52 -4.41 -11.03 10.41
N ASP A 53 -5.71 -10.88 10.69
CA ASP A 53 -6.58 -12.00 11.02
C ASP A 53 -6.84 -12.86 9.77
N GLU A 54 -6.44 -14.13 9.80
CA GLU A 54 -6.61 -15.06 8.68
C GLU A 54 -8.07 -15.36 8.36
N THR A 55 -8.98 -15.23 9.34
CA THR A 55 -10.43 -15.42 9.10
C THR A 55 -11.03 -14.34 8.19
N VAL A 56 -10.40 -13.16 8.15
CA VAL A 56 -10.79 -12.05 7.28
C VAL A 56 -10.33 -12.29 5.84
N LEU A 57 -9.28 -13.07 5.60
CA LEU A 57 -8.61 -13.21 4.29
C LEU A 57 -8.92 -14.51 3.53
N SER A 58 -9.91 -15.32 3.94
CA SER A 58 -10.16 -16.62 3.30
C SER A 58 -10.82 -16.54 1.90
N ASP A 59 -10.36 -17.37 0.95
CA ASP A 59 -10.80 -17.42 -0.47
C ASP A 59 -12.32 -17.64 -0.67
N ALA A 60 -12.98 -18.37 0.23
CA ALA A 60 -14.43 -18.60 0.17
C ALA A 60 -15.23 -17.36 0.58
N ALA A 61 -14.73 -16.61 1.58
CA ALA A 61 -15.30 -15.32 1.94
C ALA A 61 -15.04 -14.25 0.87
N GLU A 62 -13.96 -14.40 0.08
CA GLU A 62 -13.57 -13.46 -0.99
C GLU A 62 -14.58 -13.46 -2.16
N ARG A 63 -15.10 -14.64 -2.56
CA ARG A 63 -16.10 -14.74 -3.65
C ARG A 63 -17.46 -14.15 -3.27
N ASP A 64 -17.96 -14.47 -2.08
CA ASP A 64 -19.23 -13.90 -1.60
C ASP A 64 -19.09 -12.39 -1.43
N HIS A 65 -17.92 -11.92 -0.99
CA HIS A 65 -17.64 -10.50 -0.89
C HIS A 65 -17.64 -9.78 -2.24
N PHE A 66 -17.10 -10.37 -3.32
CA PHE A 66 -17.14 -9.75 -4.65
C PHE A 66 -18.56 -9.54 -5.16
N ARG A 67 -19.47 -10.48 -4.86
CA ARG A 67 -20.88 -10.31 -5.18
C ARG A 67 -21.49 -9.16 -4.39
N ASP A 68 -21.17 -9.07 -3.10
CA ASP A 68 -21.66 -8.00 -2.22
C ASP A 68 -21.21 -6.60 -2.67
N VAL A 69 -19.93 -6.43 -3.05
CA VAL A 69 -19.42 -5.10 -3.48
C VAL A 69 -19.81 -4.71 -4.90
N LEU A 70 -20.03 -5.67 -5.81
CA LEU A 70 -20.47 -5.39 -7.18
C LEU A 70 -22.00 -5.29 -7.30
N GLY A 71 -22.75 -5.88 -6.36
CA GLY A 71 -24.20 -5.86 -6.37
C GLY A 71 -24.79 -6.45 -7.65
N THR A 72 -25.76 -5.77 -8.25
CA THR A 72 -26.42 -6.20 -9.49
C THR A 72 -25.46 -6.36 -10.67
N ALA A 73 -24.39 -5.56 -10.72
CA ALA A 73 -23.38 -5.65 -11.77
C ALA A 73 -22.64 -6.99 -11.78
N TYR A 74 -22.60 -7.72 -10.64
CA TYR A 74 -21.96 -9.03 -10.57
C TYR A 74 -22.65 -10.04 -11.48
N ASP A 75 -23.98 -10.15 -11.36
CA ASP A 75 -24.76 -11.12 -12.14
C ASP A 75 -24.78 -10.72 -13.63
N GLU A 76 -24.78 -9.42 -13.95
CA GLU A 76 -24.63 -8.91 -15.32
C GLU A 76 -23.28 -9.31 -15.94
N MET A 77 -22.17 -9.10 -15.21
CA MET A 77 -20.83 -9.46 -15.67
C MET A 77 -20.70 -10.98 -15.92
N LEU A 78 -21.30 -11.81 -15.05
CA LEU A 78 -21.33 -13.26 -15.25
C LEU A 78 -22.15 -13.65 -16.49
N ALA A 79 -23.32 -13.05 -16.67
CA ALA A 79 -24.18 -13.30 -17.83
C ALA A 79 -23.50 -12.90 -19.16
N ASP A 80 -22.72 -11.82 -19.14
CA ASP A 80 -21.96 -11.33 -20.28
C ASP A 80 -20.63 -12.07 -20.52
N GLY A 81 -20.31 -13.08 -19.69
CA GLY A 81 -19.11 -13.90 -19.84
C GLY A 81 -17.81 -13.15 -19.54
N VAL A 82 -17.86 -12.13 -18.68
CA VAL A 82 -16.67 -11.37 -18.26
C VAL A 82 -15.63 -12.31 -17.64
N SER A 83 -14.39 -12.22 -18.12
CA SER A 83 -13.30 -13.06 -17.64
C SER A 83 -13.01 -12.84 -16.15
N TRP A 84 -12.55 -13.88 -15.45
CA TRP A 84 -12.19 -13.79 -14.03
C TRP A 84 -11.22 -12.64 -13.68
N PRO A 85 -10.13 -12.38 -14.43
CA PRO A 85 -9.24 -11.25 -14.14
C PRO A 85 -9.95 -9.89 -14.22
N ALA A 86 -10.87 -9.72 -15.19
CA ALA A 86 -11.63 -8.48 -15.33
C ALA A 86 -12.65 -8.31 -14.20
N LEU A 87 -13.35 -9.39 -13.82
CA LEU A 87 -14.26 -9.38 -12.68
C LEU A 87 -13.52 -9.08 -11.36
N LYS A 88 -12.36 -9.70 -11.14
CA LYS A 88 -11.52 -9.43 -9.97
C LYS A 88 -11.03 -7.97 -9.95
N HIS A 89 -10.59 -7.44 -11.09
CA HIS A 89 -10.17 -6.03 -11.20
C HIS A 89 -11.32 -5.06 -10.89
N ALA A 90 -12.52 -5.36 -11.37
CA ALA A 90 -13.74 -4.60 -11.07
C ALA A 90 -14.07 -4.64 -9.57
N ALA A 91 -14.09 -5.82 -8.97
CA ALA A 91 -14.38 -5.97 -7.53
C ALA A 91 -13.36 -5.22 -6.66
N LEU A 92 -12.06 -5.34 -6.96
CA LEU A 92 -11.02 -4.61 -6.22
C LEU A 92 -11.15 -3.09 -6.39
N THR A 93 -11.52 -2.62 -7.59
CA THR A 93 -11.80 -1.19 -7.81
C THR A 93 -12.95 -0.71 -6.93
N CYS A 94 -14.04 -1.48 -6.83
CA CYS A 94 -15.14 -1.17 -5.92
C CYS A 94 -14.69 -1.15 -4.47
N MET A 95 -13.85 -2.08 -4.03
CA MET A 95 -13.32 -2.07 -2.66
C MET A 95 -12.50 -0.82 -2.36
N VAL A 96 -11.70 -0.34 -3.32
CA VAL A 96 -10.96 0.92 -3.19
C VAL A 96 -11.90 2.12 -3.11
N TRP A 97 -12.95 2.15 -3.93
CA TRP A 97 -13.97 3.21 -3.88
C TRP A 97 -14.65 3.29 -2.52
N ILE A 98 -15.05 2.14 -1.98
CA ILE A 98 -15.74 2.03 -0.69
C ILE A 98 -14.82 2.42 0.48
N ALA A 99 -13.56 1.98 0.46
CA ALA A 99 -12.63 2.23 1.55
C ALA A 99 -12.00 3.63 1.52
N GLN A 100 -11.95 4.27 0.35
CA GLN A 100 -11.29 5.56 0.15
C GLN A 100 -12.25 6.55 -0.50
N ASP A 101 -12.23 6.65 -1.83
CA ASP A 101 -13.09 7.50 -2.63
C ASP A 101 -13.02 7.10 -4.13
N LYS A 102 -13.83 7.78 -4.95
CA LYS A 102 -13.91 7.55 -6.39
C LYS A 102 -12.62 7.89 -7.14
N VAL A 103 -11.86 8.88 -6.66
CA VAL A 103 -10.61 9.32 -7.29
C VAL A 103 -9.52 8.27 -7.09
N ALA A 104 -9.43 7.67 -5.91
CA ALA A 104 -8.55 6.55 -5.62
C ALA A 104 -8.91 5.32 -6.45
N ALA A 105 -10.21 5.03 -6.58
CA ALA A 105 -10.70 3.94 -7.40
C ALA A 105 -10.35 4.12 -8.88
N GLU A 106 -10.52 5.32 -9.43
CA GLU A 106 -10.14 5.63 -10.81
C GLU A 106 -8.64 5.46 -11.05
N ARG A 107 -7.79 5.89 -10.10
CA ARG A 107 -6.34 5.65 -10.19
C ARG A 107 -6.00 4.17 -10.20
N PHE A 108 -6.64 3.38 -9.33
CA PHE A 108 -6.46 1.93 -9.29
C PHE A 108 -6.91 1.29 -10.61
N TRP A 109 -8.09 1.67 -11.11
CA TRP A 109 -8.62 1.19 -12.38
C TRP A 109 -7.65 1.43 -13.54
N ASN A 110 -7.17 2.67 -13.68
CA ASN A 110 -6.25 3.08 -14.75
C ASN A 110 -4.85 2.47 -14.62
N SER A 111 -4.47 2.01 -13.42
CA SER A 111 -3.21 1.27 -13.22
C SER A 111 -3.28 -0.17 -13.75
N GLY A 112 -4.48 -0.72 -13.97
CA GLY A 112 -4.69 -2.13 -14.30
C GLY A 112 -4.51 -3.07 -13.11
N GLY A 113 -4.64 -2.55 -11.89
CA GLY A 113 -4.55 -3.34 -10.66
C GLY A 113 -3.12 -3.67 -10.22
N ASP A 114 -2.11 -2.99 -10.80
CA ASP A 114 -0.71 -3.13 -10.41
C ASP A 114 -0.35 -2.13 -9.29
N PRO A 115 -0.13 -2.59 -8.04
CA PRO A 115 0.27 -1.72 -6.93
C PRO A 115 1.57 -0.96 -7.20
N ASN A 116 2.46 -1.47 -8.06
CA ASN A 116 3.70 -0.80 -8.42
C ASN A 116 3.49 0.39 -9.35
N ARG A 117 2.36 0.44 -10.09
CA ARG A 117 1.97 1.62 -10.88
C ARG A 117 1.27 2.69 -10.05
N LEU A 118 0.73 2.32 -8.88
CA LEU A 118 0.13 3.23 -7.90
C LEU A 118 1.15 3.85 -6.94
N ALA A 119 2.27 3.15 -6.68
CA ALA A 119 3.33 3.69 -5.84
C ALA A 119 4.03 4.87 -6.55
N PRO A 120 4.15 6.05 -5.91
CA PRO A 120 5.17 7.00 -6.30
C PRO A 120 6.49 6.24 -6.30
N ASN A 121 7.14 6.23 -7.45
CA ASN A 121 8.37 5.51 -7.76
C ASN A 121 9.27 5.44 -6.51
N ARG A 122 9.85 4.28 -6.16
CA ARG A 122 10.74 4.16 -4.98
C ARG A 122 11.85 5.23 -5.00
N ALA A 123 12.22 5.71 -6.19
CA ALA A 123 13.08 6.87 -6.40
C ALA A 123 12.52 8.20 -5.85
N ALA A 124 11.22 8.48 -5.99
CA ALA A 124 10.54 9.65 -5.44
C ALA A 124 10.52 9.66 -3.90
N ARG A 125 10.41 8.48 -3.27
CA ARG A 125 10.57 8.32 -1.81
C ARG A 125 12.00 8.58 -1.33
N ARG A 126 13.00 8.28 -2.17
CA ARG A 126 14.43 8.56 -1.88
C ARG A 126 14.83 10.01 -2.17
N SER A 127 14.08 10.74 -3.00
CA SER A 127 14.37 12.16 -3.28
C SER A 127 13.65 13.14 -2.34
N GLY A 128 12.63 12.70 -1.60
CA GLY A 128 11.88 13.53 -0.66
C GLY A 128 12.47 13.60 0.76
N GLY A 129 13.49 12.81 1.06
CA GLY A 129 14.13 12.73 2.38
C GLY A 129 15.64 12.95 2.28
N ALA A 130 16.10 14.04 2.90
CA ALA A 130 17.49 14.44 3.13
C ALA A 130 18.23 15.15 1.97
N ASN A 131 18.11 16.48 1.92
CA ASN A 131 19.29 17.31 1.69
C ASN A 131 19.17 18.69 2.38
N SER A 132 19.28 18.72 3.72
CA SER A 132 19.79 19.93 4.40
C SER A 132 20.48 19.66 5.73
N THR A 133 20.75 18.40 6.09
CA THR A 133 21.68 18.12 7.19
C THR A 133 23.08 18.48 6.72
N ARG A 134 23.53 19.68 7.09
CA ARG A 134 24.90 20.15 6.86
C ARG A 134 25.87 19.07 7.35
N ASN A 135 26.77 18.69 6.45
CA ASN A 135 27.94 17.86 6.71
C ASN A 135 28.67 18.37 7.98
N PRO A 136 28.75 17.62 9.08
CA PRO A 136 29.67 17.97 10.16
C PRO A 136 31.09 17.71 9.67
N GLY A 137 31.77 18.79 9.29
CA GLY A 137 33.15 18.77 8.86
C GLY A 137 34.11 18.35 9.99
N SER A 138 34.94 17.36 9.66
CA SER A 138 36.31 17.14 10.14
C SER A 138 36.56 17.12 11.66
N GLY A 139 36.42 15.95 12.28
CA GLY A 139 37.10 15.64 13.53
C GLY A 139 38.61 15.50 13.28
N SER A 140 39.38 16.51 13.72
CA SER A 140 40.84 16.51 13.70
C SER A 140 41.41 15.20 14.26
N GLY A 141 42.30 14.58 13.49
CA GLY A 141 42.99 13.35 13.86
C GLY A 141 43.77 13.52 15.16
N THR A 142 43.51 12.61 16.11
CA THR A 142 44.37 12.39 17.27
C THR A 142 45.76 11.98 16.77
N SER A 143 46.71 12.91 16.85
CA SER A 143 48.13 12.65 16.64
C SER A 143 48.62 11.72 17.76
N THR A 144 48.71 10.42 17.46
CA THR A 144 49.45 9.49 18.31
C THR A 144 50.92 9.61 17.96
N ARG A 145 51.69 10.26 18.83
CA ARG A 145 53.14 10.32 18.76
C ARG A 145 53.71 8.92 19.04
N PRO A 146 54.45 8.29 18.11
CA PRO A 146 55.18 7.06 18.39
C PRO A 146 56.37 7.37 19.29
N GLU A 147 56.51 6.60 20.36
CA GLU A 147 57.61 6.66 21.32
C GLU A 147 58.90 6.16 20.64
N PRO A 148 59.99 6.95 20.57
CA PRO A 148 61.25 6.46 20.03
C PRO A 148 61.97 5.62 21.11
N GLY A 149 61.88 4.30 20.96
CA GLY A 149 62.82 3.39 21.61
C GLY A 149 64.22 3.60 21.02
N ARG A 150 65.23 3.73 21.92
CA ARG A 150 66.56 3.06 21.86
C ARG A 150 67.66 3.84 22.58
N GLY A 151 68.20 3.23 23.63
CA GLY A 151 69.51 3.53 24.22
C GLY A 151 69.54 2.98 25.65
N LYS A 152 70.52 2.22 26.14
CA LYS A 152 71.92 2.04 25.72
C LYS A 152 72.46 0.82 26.47
N ARG A 153 73.19 -0.05 25.76
CA ARG A 153 73.92 -1.20 26.33
C ARG A 153 75.12 -0.71 27.16
N LYS A 154 75.27 -1.22 28.38
CA LYS A 154 76.50 -1.38 29.20
C LYS A 154 76.10 -2.37 30.31
N GLY A 155 76.79 -3.44 30.69
CA GLY A 155 78.11 -3.98 30.40
C GLY A 155 78.37 -5.03 31.50
N GLY A 156 79.04 -6.13 31.18
CA GLY A 156 79.40 -7.22 32.11
C GLY A 156 78.79 -8.54 31.69
N LYS A 157 79.49 -9.68 31.63
CA LYS A 157 80.78 -10.05 32.21
C LYS A 157 81.28 -11.29 31.42
N ARG A 158 82.52 -11.26 30.91
CA ARG A 158 83.22 -12.46 30.42
C ARG A 158 84.17 -12.95 31.52
N ARG A 159 84.23 -14.27 31.71
CA ARG A 159 85.35 -15.16 32.09
C ARG A 159 84.77 -16.32 32.91
N LYS A 160 84.70 -17.52 32.34
CA LYS A 160 85.76 -18.55 32.21
C LYS A 160 86.03 -19.20 33.55
#